data_AF-A0A158AY75-F1
#
_entry.id   AF-A0A158AY75-F1
#
_cell.length_a   1.000
_cell.length_b   1.000
_cell.length_c   1.000
_cell.angle_alpha   90.00
_cell.angle_beta   90.00
_cell.angle_gamma   90.00
#
_symmetry.space_group_name_H-M   'P 1'
#
loop_
_entity.id
_entity.type
_entity.pdbx_description
1 polymer ?
#
loop_
_entity_poly.entity_id
_entity_poly.type
_entity_poly.pdbx_seq_one_letter_code
_entity_poly.pdbx_strand_id
1 'polypeptide(L)'
;MNSDPNRPRDDASGIDDAHPAVEHFDAAITHVDESYATGKMAAGAARGILYSIIETLGTLVGDPDLPAHARSGYEGLLETARELRAKIEH
;
A
#
# COMPACT_ATOMS: atom_id res chain seq x y z
N MET A 1 -28.54 -47.81 -18.18
CA MET A 1 -28.47 -46.84 -17.06
C MET A 1 -28.85 -45.48 -17.64
N ASN A 2 -30.10 -45.05 -17.47
CA ASN A 2 -30.56 -43.73 -17.92
C ASN A 2 -30.42 -42.76 -16.75
N SER A 3 -29.62 -41.71 -16.92
CA SER A 3 -29.55 -40.60 -15.98
C SER A 3 -30.60 -39.57 -16.36
N ASP A 4 -31.55 -39.35 -15.45
CA ASP A 4 -32.67 -38.42 -15.60
C ASP A 4 -32.14 -36.96 -15.55
N PRO A 5 -32.38 -36.12 -16.58
CA PRO A 5 -31.84 -34.77 -16.66
C PRO A 5 -32.54 -33.76 -15.74
N ASN A 6 -33.60 -34.18 -15.02
CA ASN A 6 -34.47 -33.28 -14.26
C ASN A 6 -34.30 -33.36 -12.73
N ARG A 7 -33.20 -33.94 -12.23
CA ARG A 7 -32.86 -33.79 -10.81
C ARG A 7 -32.43 -32.34 -10.54
N PRO A 8 -32.97 -31.67 -9.49
CA PRO A 8 -32.34 -30.49 -8.95
C PRO A 8 -30.90 -30.86 -8.62
N ARG A 9 -29.94 -30.14 -9.19
CA ARG A 9 -28.55 -30.31 -8.76
C ARG A 9 -28.48 -29.79 -7.33
N ASP A 10 -28.11 -30.65 -6.39
CA ASP A 10 -27.72 -30.27 -5.03
C ASP A 10 -26.35 -29.54 -5.03
N ASP A 11 -26.10 -28.65 -6.00
CA ASP A 11 -24.86 -27.89 -6.16
C ASP A 11 -24.94 -26.47 -5.58
N ALA A 12 -26.02 -26.14 -4.88
CA ALA A 12 -26.19 -24.88 -4.15
C ALA A 12 -25.36 -24.80 -2.85
N SER A 13 -24.30 -25.61 -2.68
CA SER A 13 -23.42 -25.59 -1.50
C SER A 13 -22.05 -24.96 -1.76
N GLY A 14 -21.89 -24.18 -2.84
CA GLY A 14 -20.60 -23.60 -3.22
C GLY A 14 -20.60 -22.10 -3.50
N ILE A 15 -21.72 -21.40 -3.30
CA ILE A 15 -21.84 -19.95 -3.53
C ILE A 15 -22.05 -19.22 -2.20
N ASP A 16 -21.21 -19.49 -1.20
CA ASP A 16 -21.14 -18.64 0.00
C ASP A 16 -19.70 -18.25 0.38
N ASP A 17 -18.67 -18.84 -0.24
CA ASP A 17 -17.27 -18.57 0.11
C ASP A 17 -16.56 -17.51 -0.75
N ALA A 18 -17.24 -16.92 -1.75
CA ALA A 18 -16.60 -16.04 -2.74
C ALA A 18 -17.13 -14.59 -2.75
N HIS A 19 -18.19 -14.27 -2.01
CA HIS A 19 -18.70 -12.91 -1.93
C HIS A 19 -18.51 -12.36 -0.53
N PRO A 20 -17.67 -11.32 -0.33
CA PRO A 20 -17.55 -10.69 0.98
C PRO A 20 -18.95 -10.22 1.42
N ALA A 21 -19.34 -10.65 2.62
CA ALA A 21 -20.57 -10.23 3.27
C ALA A 21 -20.62 -8.69 3.31
N VAL A 22 -21.83 -8.11 3.15
CA VAL A 22 -22.04 -6.66 3.04
C VAL A 22 -21.42 -5.89 4.22
N GLU A 23 -21.40 -6.52 5.39
CA GLU A 23 -20.79 -6.03 6.63
C GLU A 23 -19.29 -5.76 6.48
N HIS A 24 -18.58 -6.51 5.62
CA HIS A 24 -17.16 -6.26 5.35
C HIS A 24 -16.94 -4.99 4.53
N PHE A 25 -17.85 -4.67 3.61
CA PHE A 25 -17.76 -3.44 2.83
C PHE A 25 -18.11 -2.21 3.66
N ASP A 26 -19.15 -2.29 4.49
CA ASP A 26 -19.51 -1.21 5.42
C ASP A 26 -18.35 -0.89 6.37
N ALA A 27 -17.77 -1.92 7.00
CA ALA A 27 -16.60 -1.77 7.87
C ALA A 27 -15.38 -1.17 7.14
N ALA A 28 -15.14 -1.56 5.89
CA ALA A 28 -14.06 -1.00 5.08
C ALA A 28 -14.29 0.50 4.77
N ILE A 29 -15.53 0.89 4.46
CA ILE A 29 -15.89 2.29 4.19
C ILE A 29 -15.75 3.13 5.46
N THR A 30 -16.25 2.65 6.61
CA THR A 30 -16.07 3.32 7.91
C THR A 30 -14.59 3.48 8.24
N HIS A 31 -13.77 2.44 8.01
CA HIS A 31 -12.34 2.52 8.25
C HIS A 31 -11.64 3.57 7.38
N VAL A 32 -12.07 3.73 6.12
CA VAL A 32 -11.57 4.78 5.23
C VAL A 32 -11.96 6.17 5.75
N ASP A 33 -13.22 6.37 6.14
CA ASP A 33 -13.70 7.65 6.69
C ASP A 33 -12.94 8.03 7.97
N GLU A 34 -12.81 7.09 8.91
CA GLU A 34 -12.03 7.29 10.14
C GLU A 34 -10.55 7.60 9.83
N SER A 35 -9.95 6.88 8.88
CA SER A 35 -8.54 7.10 8.51
C SER A 35 -8.32 8.43 7.80
N TYR A 36 -9.31 8.92 7.05
CA TYR A 36 -9.30 10.24 6.44
C TYR A 36 -9.47 11.33 7.51
N ALA A 37 -10.50 11.23 8.35
CA ALA A 37 -10.81 12.20 9.39
C ALA A 37 -9.68 12.34 10.44
N THR A 38 -9.01 11.24 10.76
CA THR A 38 -7.87 11.23 11.70
C THR A 38 -6.52 11.59 11.04
N GLY A 39 -6.49 11.84 9.73
CA GLY A 39 -5.26 12.13 8.99
C GLY A 39 -4.31 10.95 8.80
N LYS A 40 -4.70 9.74 9.24
CA LYS A 40 -3.89 8.52 9.11
C LYS A 40 -3.60 8.14 7.66
N MET A 41 -4.56 8.35 6.75
CA MET A 41 -4.35 8.12 5.30
C MET A 41 -3.25 9.04 4.76
N ALA A 42 -3.32 10.34 5.08
CA ALA A 42 -2.33 11.31 4.63
C ALA A 42 -0.94 11.00 5.21
N ALA A 43 -0.86 10.64 6.50
CA ALA A 43 0.38 10.21 7.14
C ALA A 43 0.94 8.91 6.54
N GLY A 44 0.09 7.96 6.16
CA GLY A 44 0.48 6.74 5.44
C GLY A 44 1.05 7.05 4.06
N ALA A 45 0.35 7.89 3.28
CA ALA A 45 0.80 8.31 1.95
C ALA A 45 2.13 9.07 2.00
N ALA A 46 2.28 10.01 2.96
CA ALA A 46 3.53 10.74 3.16
C ALA A 46 4.70 9.81 3.47
N ARG A 47 4.49 8.80 4.33
CA ARG A 47 5.50 7.75 4.60
C ARG A 47 5.88 6.99 3.33
N GLY A 48 4.89 6.51 2.58
CA GLY A 48 5.14 5.79 1.33
C GLY A 48 5.96 6.60 0.32
N ILE A 49 5.61 7.87 0.13
CA ILE A 49 6.36 8.80 -0.73
C ILE A 49 7.80 8.97 -0.22
N LEU A 50 7.99 9.18 1.08
CA LEU A 50 9.33 9.32 1.65
C LEU A 50 10.19 8.08 1.47
N TYR A 51 9.64 6.89 1.67
CA TYR A 51 10.37 5.63 1.44
C TYR A 51 10.81 5.52 -0.02
N SER A 52 9.92 5.81 -0.97
CA SER A 52 10.22 5.81 -2.40
C SER A 52 11.32 6.82 -2.76
N ILE A 53 11.29 8.02 -2.19
CA ILE A 53 12.33 9.05 -2.40
C ILE A 53 13.67 8.60 -1.83
N ILE A 54 13.69 8.08 -0.60
CA ILE A 54 14.91 7.59 0.06
C ILE A 54 15.56 6.46 -0.75
N GLU A 55 14.76 5.52 -1.25
CA GLU A 55 15.24 4.43 -2.10
C GLU A 55 15.82 4.95 -3.43
N THR A 56 15.11 5.86 -4.08
CA THR A 56 15.55 6.48 -5.34
C THR A 56 16.87 7.22 -5.15
N LEU A 57 16.98 8.05 -4.10
CA LEU A 57 18.20 8.78 -3.76
C LEU A 57 19.35 7.83 -3.39
N GLY A 58 19.07 6.78 -2.63
CA GLY A 58 20.06 5.74 -2.30
C GLY A 58 20.59 5.03 -3.56
N THR A 59 19.71 4.75 -4.52
CA THR A 59 20.10 4.16 -5.82
C THR A 59 21.00 5.10 -6.61
N LEU A 60 20.66 6.40 -6.69
CA LEU A 60 21.48 7.41 -7.37
C LEU A 60 22.85 7.57 -6.71
N VAL A 61 22.90 7.67 -5.37
CA VAL A 61 24.18 7.74 -4.63
C VAL A 61 24.97 6.43 -4.78
N GLY A 62 24.32 5.29 -4.98
CA GLY A 62 24.99 4.02 -5.22
C GLY A 62 25.71 3.90 -6.57
N ASP A 63 25.38 4.76 -7.54
CA ASP A 63 25.99 4.73 -8.88
C ASP A 63 27.48 5.13 -8.81
N PRO A 64 28.43 4.25 -9.18
CA PRO A 64 29.87 4.56 -9.16
C PRO A 64 30.25 5.65 -10.16
N ASP A 65 29.49 5.84 -11.24
CA ASP A 65 29.77 6.80 -12.29
C ASP A 65 29.21 8.21 -11.97
N LEU A 66 28.49 8.37 -10.85
CA LEU A 66 27.88 9.63 -10.47
C LEU A 66 28.94 10.71 -10.16
N PRO A 67 28.88 11.90 -10.82
CA PRO A 67 29.80 13.01 -10.56
C PRO A 67 29.78 13.47 -9.10
N ALA A 68 30.95 13.82 -8.56
CA ALA A 68 31.10 14.15 -7.14
C ALA A 68 30.17 15.27 -6.64
N HIS A 69 29.94 16.31 -7.44
CA HIS A 69 29.04 17.40 -7.07
C HIS A 69 27.57 16.97 -7.04
N ALA A 70 27.16 16.06 -7.93
CA ALA A 70 25.81 15.50 -7.93
C ALA A 70 25.62 14.53 -6.76
N ARG A 71 26.63 13.71 -6.47
CA ARG A 71 26.67 12.81 -5.30
C ARG A 71 26.46 13.56 -4.00
N SER A 72 27.25 14.59 -3.75
CA SER A 72 27.12 15.46 -2.57
C SER A 72 25.71 16.06 -2.45
N GLY A 73 25.11 16.48 -3.57
CA GLY A 73 23.74 17.00 -3.58
C GLY A 73 22.71 15.94 -3.19
N TYR A 74 22.78 14.75 -3.78
CA TYR A 74 21.86 13.65 -3.45
C TYR A 74 22.05 13.10 -2.03
N GLU A 75 23.28 13.07 -1.52
CA GLU A 75 23.55 12.73 -0.12
C GLU A 75 22.91 13.72 0.86
N GLY A 76 22.98 15.03 0.56
CA GLY A 76 22.30 16.05 1.36
C GLY A 76 20.76 15.93 1.32
N LEU A 77 20.19 15.61 0.16
CA LEU A 77 18.75 15.33 0.03
C LEU A 77 18.35 14.04 0.78
N LEU A 78 19.19 13.01 0.72
CA LEU A 78 18.96 11.74 1.39
C LEU A 78 18.94 11.92 2.91
N GLU A 79 19.82 12.74 3.45
CA GLU A 79 19.83 13.11 4.87
C GLU A 79 18.56 13.87 5.25
N THR A 80 18.20 14.91 4.47
CA THR A 80 16.97 15.69 4.69
C THR A 80 15.72 14.80 4.69
N ALA A 81 15.65 13.83 3.77
CA ALA A 81 14.55 12.87 3.69
C ALA A 81 14.50 11.94 4.91
N ARG A 82 15.66 11.48 5.41
CA ARG A 82 15.74 10.65 6.63
C ARG A 82 15.31 11.42 7.88
N GLU A 83 15.72 12.68 8.02
CA GLU A 83 15.28 13.55 9.11
C GLU A 83 13.76 13.77 9.08
N LEU A 84 13.19 14.04 7.89
CA LEU A 84 11.75 14.20 7.75
C LEU A 84 10.99 12.91 8.06
N ARG A 85 11.53 11.74 7.66
CA ARG A 85 10.95 10.44 8.02
C ARG A 85 10.91 10.25 9.54
N ALA A 86 12.01 10.55 10.23
CA ALA A 86 12.07 10.45 11.69
C ALA A 86 11.01 11.31 12.38
N LYS A 87 10.72 12.51 11.84
CA LYS A 87 9.68 13.41 12.36
C LYS A 87 8.25 12.88 12.16
N ILE A 88 7.99 12.10 11.11
CA ILE A 88 6.66 11.56 10.79
C ILE A 88 6.42 10.19 11.47
N GLU A 89 7.49 9.49 11.84
CA GLU A 89 7.42 8.21 12.57
C GLU A 89 7.40 8.38 14.10
N HIS A 90 7.59 9.60 14.62
CA HIS A 90 7.39 9.96 16.02
C HIS A 90 6.00 10.56 16.24
#